data_AF-Q54CW4-F1
#
_entry.id   AF-Q54CW4-F1
#
_cell.length_a   1.000
_cell.length_b   1.000
_cell.length_c   1.000
_cell.angle_alpha   90.00
_cell.angle_beta   90.00
_cell.angle_gamma   90.00
#
_symmetry.space_group_name_H-M   'P 1'
#
loop_
_entity.id
_entity.type
_entity.pdbx_description
1 polymer ?
#
loop_
_entity_poly.entity_id
_entity_poly.type
_entity_poly.pdbx_seq_one_letter_code
_entity_poly.pdbx_strand_id
1 'polypeptide(L)'
;MENQFIFDFKKFLNAIQAKPIRIFIQLGISFSLILFGEYGFFNNFNTMQVAGCSKPNNINSEISLDNCFIENYDVTTCINQIYDTGSNYSLSFTLGTIGLKDDRYSSFLIAISIIFFLLVQGFFQVAHYLQFQKRKRIQDILAGSLIFLDGKKTHEKRLTFYFLIGGICYIITKINWIIYRTDHYNEIQCSGSMYRIQFQGTLSAEVGTLAMSSFPYLIFPLIYVGGWINYLSDLDLKRMTDHLSNESLKEIKNITVFDFKKYNKLIDSSIRRKYPNNSKLNIFFRTNTFSFWTTSTKEIIEILLDHKQISPNDFEPILKFNDSTKLTFITSNDDQQIKEKLLE
;
A
#
# COMPACT_ATOMS: atom_id res chain seq x y z
N MET A 1 28.86 -21.73 23.30
CA MET A 1 27.57 -21.73 24.01
C MET A 1 26.71 -20.65 23.37
N GLU A 2 25.48 -20.95 22.92
CA GLU A 2 24.56 -19.87 22.50
C GLU A 2 24.30 -19.02 23.75
N ASN A 3 24.62 -17.73 23.68
CA ASN A 3 24.42 -16.79 24.79
C ASN A 3 22.94 -16.87 25.23
N GLN A 4 22.67 -16.98 26.54
CA GLN A 4 21.30 -17.10 27.09
C GLN A 4 20.35 -16.06 26.47
N PHE A 5 20.85 -14.83 26.29
CA PHE A 5 20.17 -13.75 25.58
C PHE A 5 19.70 -14.13 24.17
N ILE A 6 20.59 -14.70 23.35
CA ILE A 6 20.28 -15.05 21.95
C ILE A 6 19.13 -16.07 21.93
N PHE A 7 19.15 -17.03 22.86
CA PHE A 7 18.10 -18.04 22.97
C PHE A 7 16.76 -17.43 23.40
N ASP A 8 16.75 -16.68 24.51
CA ASP A 8 15.54 -16.05 25.06
C ASP A 8 14.94 -15.05 24.06
N PHE A 9 15.78 -14.23 23.43
CA PHE A 9 15.36 -13.22 22.47
C PHE A 9 14.85 -13.83 21.16
N LYS A 10 15.48 -14.88 20.63
CA LYS A 10 14.92 -15.63 19.48
C LYS A 10 13.57 -16.25 19.81
N LYS A 11 13.42 -16.82 21.02
CA LYS A 11 12.14 -17.40 21.47
C LYS A 11 11.06 -16.32 21.53
N PHE A 12 11.40 -15.15 22.06
CA PHE A 12 10.52 -13.97 22.08
C PHE A 12 10.14 -13.50 20.67
N LEU A 13 11.12 -13.36 19.77
CA LEU A 13 10.85 -12.96 18.39
C LEU A 13 9.94 -13.95 17.67
N ASN A 14 10.15 -15.26 17.85
CA ASN A 14 9.28 -16.28 17.26
C ASN A 14 7.84 -16.22 17.78
N ALA A 15 7.61 -15.70 19.00
CA ALA A 15 6.28 -15.52 19.56
C ALA A 15 5.58 -14.27 19.01
N ILE A 16 6.33 -13.20 18.71
CA ILE A 16 5.77 -11.91 18.29
C ILE A 16 5.72 -11.75 16.77
N GLN A 17 6.74 -12.20 16.05
CA GLN A 17 6.82 -12.05 14.60
C GLN A 17 5.65 -12.78 13.92
N ALA A 18 4.95 -12.07 13.04
CA ALA A 18 3.87 -12.67 12.28
C ALA A 18 4.41 -13.82 11.40
N LYS A 19 3.77 -14.99 11.50
CA LYS A 19 4.08 -16.12 10.61
C LYS A 19 3.82 -15.71 9.14
N PRO A 20 4.62 -16.17 8.17
CA PRO A 20 4.43 -15.83 6.75
C PRO A 20 3.00 -16.08 6.27
N ILE A 21 2.37 -17.17 6.73
CA ILE A 21 0.99 -17.50 6.37
C ILE A 21 -0.02 -16.44 6.83
N ARG A 22 0.18 -15.85 8.02
CA ARG A 22 -0.68 -14.78 8.52
C ARG A 22 -0.59 -13.55 7.62
N ILE A 23 0.59 -13.28 7.09
CA ILE A 23 0.81 -12.15 6.19
C ILE A 23 0.16 -12.40 4.86
N PHE A 24 0.37 -13.58 4.26
CA PHE A 24 -0.33 -13.93 3.01
C PHE A 24 -1.85 -13.85 3.15
N ILE A 25 -2.40 -14.29 4.29
CA ILE A 25 -3.83 -14.14 4.59
C ILE A 25 -4.22 -12.65 4.65
N GLN A 26 -3.45 -11.80 5.34
CA GLN A 26 -3.71 -10.36 5.41
C GLN A 26 -3.64 -9.68 4.03
N LEU A 27 -2.63 -10.03 3.21
CA LEU A 27 -2.51 -9.54 1.84
C LEU A 27 -3.74 -9.96 1.02
N GLY A 28 -4.14 -11.23 1.10
CA GLY A 28 -5.32 -11.77 0.42
C GLY A 28 -6.62 -11.08 0.83
N ILE A 29 -6.87 -10.91 2.14
CA ILE A 29 -8.05 -10.18 2.65
C ILE A 29 -8.04 -8.74 2.16
N SER A 30 -6.89 -8.05 2.24
CA SER A 30 -6.79 -6.66 1.79
C SER A 30 -7.05 -6.50 0.28
N PHE A 31 -6.51 -7.42 -0.53
CA PHE A 31 -6.73 -7.41 -1.97
C PHE A 31 -8.20 -7.65 -2.30
N SER A 32 -8.84 -8.64 -1.67
CA SER A 32 -10.25 -8.96 -1.90
C SER A 32 -11.18 -7.82 -1.50
N LEU A 33 -10.93 -7.16 -0.37
CA LEU A 33 -11.73 -6.01 0.07
C LEU A 33 -11.65 -4.85 -0.93
N ILE A 34 -10.46 -4.55 -1.44
CA ILE A 34 -10.29 -3.47 -2.41
C ILE A 34 -10.89 -3.88 -3.76
N LEU A 35 -10.69 -5.12 -4.21
CA LEU A 35 -11.31 -5.64 -5.42
C LEU A 35 -12.83 -5.55 -5.36
N PHE A 36 -13.45 -5.86 -4.21
CA PHE A 36 -14.88 -5.71 -4.01
C PHE A 36 -15.32 -4.24 -4.08
N GLY A 37 -14.54 -3.32 -3.50
CA GLY A 37 -14.77 -1.88 -3.63
C GLY A 37 -14.65 -1.38 -5.06
N GLU A 38 -13.69 -1.89 -5.83
CA GLU A 38 -13.54 -1.58 -7.25
C GLU A 38 -14.69 -2.11 -8.09
N TYR A 39 -15.08 -3.36 -7.87
CA TYR A 39 -16.25 -3.95 -8.52
C TYR A 39 -17.51 -3.13 -8.21
N GLY A 40 -17.73 -2.77 -6.94
CA GLY A 40 -18.84 -1.94 -6.51
C GLY A 40 -18.84 -0.56 -7.20
N PHE A 41 -17.67 0.06 -7.35
CA PHE A 41 -17.53 1.32 -8.08
C PHE A 41 -18.04 1.19 -9.52
N PHE A 42 -17.52 0.23 -10.29
CA PHE A 42 -17.92 0.07 -11.70
C PHE A 42 -19.39 -0.38 -11.83
N ASN A 43 -19.86 -1.21 -10.90
CA ASN A 43 -21.24 -1.68 -10.90
C ASN A 43 -22.25 -0.56 -10.61
N ASN A 44 -21.89 0.45 -9.83
CA ASN A 44 -22.76 1.61 -9.58
C ASN A 44 -23.01 2.45 -10.84
N PHE A 45 -22.14 2.35 -11.85
CA PHE A 45 -22.31 3.01 -13.15
C PHE A 45 -22.97 2.11 -14.21
N ASN A 46 -23.47 0.94 -13.81
CA ASN A 46 -24.24 0.07 -14.70
C ASN A 46 -25.69 0.54 -14.89
N THR A 47 -26.20 1.41 -14.02
CA THR A 47 -27.54 1.99 -14.17
C THR A 47 -27.39 3.49 -14.42
N MET A 48 -27.95 3.95 -15.54
CA MET A 48 -28.06 5.38 -15.84
C MET A 48 -29.49 5.82 -15.57
N GLN A 49 -29.63 6.93 -14.86
CA GLN A 49 -30.92 7.54 -14.59
C GLN A 49 -30.92 8.94 -15.19
N VAL A 50 -31.93 9.28 -15.98
CA VAL A 50 -32.09 10.60 -16.60
C VAL A 50 -32.75 11.56 -15.62
N ALA A 51 -32.11 12.72 -15.41
CA ALA A 51 -32.60 13.81 -14.58
C ALA A 51 -33.30 14.92 -15.40
N GLY A 52 -33.05 15.01 -16.70
CA GLY A 52 -33.72 15.96 -17.57
C GLY A 52 -33.27 15.85 -19.02
N CYS A 53 -34.06 16.45 -19.91
CA CYS A 53 -33.83 16.42 -21.36
C CYS A 53 -33.87 17.84 -21.94
N SER A 54 -33.16 18.06 -23.04
CA SER A 54 -33.26 19.27 -23.85
C SER A 54 -34.49 19.20 -24.76
N LYS A 55 -34.90 20.34 -25.32
CA LYS A 55 -35.79 20.37 -26.49
C LYS A 55 -35.04 19.85 -27.73
N PRO A 56 -35.74 19.28 -28.72
CA PRO A 56 -35.10 18.71 -29.91
C PRO A 56 -34.31 19.76 -30.67
N ASN A 57 -33.12 19.38 -31.14
CA ASN A 57 -32.24 20.16 -32.02
C ASN A 57 -31.87 21.55 -31.46
N ASN A 58 -31.94 21.75 -30.14
CA ASN A 58 -31.59 23.02 -29.50
C ASN A 58 -30.59 22.82 -28.36
N ILE A 59 -29.32 23.10 -28.67
CA ILE A 59 -28.18 23.02 -27.75
C ILE A 59 -28.33 23.96 -26.55
N ASN A 60 -29.05 25.07 -26.71
CA ASN A 60 -29.22 26.10 -25.68
C ASN A 60 -30.55 25.99 -24.92
N SER A 61 -31.37 24.96 -25.19
CA SER A 61 -32.61 24.81 -24.45
C SER A 61 -32.34 24.39 -23.01
N GLU A 62 -33.13 24.95 -22.09
CA GLU A 62 -33.14 24.52 -20.70
C GLU A 62 -33.38 23.00 -20.61
N ILE A 63 -32.56 22.32 -19.80
CA ILE A 63 -32.72 20.90 -19.51
C ILE A 63 -33.71 20.75 -18.36
N SER A 64 -34.80 20.02 -18.58
CA SER A 64 -35.81 19.79 -17.54
C SER A 64 -36.41 18.38 -17.63
N LEU A 65 -37.01 17.91 -16.54
CA LEU A 65 -37.69 16.62 -16.51
C LEU A 65 -38.91 16.62 -17.44
N ASP A 66 -39.67 17.72 -17.46
CA ASP A 66 -40.84 17.89 -18.33
C ASP A 66 -40.46 17.73 -19.80
N ASN A 67 -39.26 18.19 -20.17
CA ASN A 67 -38.75 18.04 -21.52
C ASN A 67 -38.47 16.59 -21.94
N CYS A 68 -38.41 15.63 -21.01
CA CYS A 68 -38.29 14.21 -21.36
C CYS A 68 -39.63 13.59 -21.77
N PHE A 69 -40.75 14.23 -21.45
CA PHE A 69 -42.11 13.69 -21.67
C PHE A 69 -42.89 14.46 -22.76
N ILE A 70 -42.29 15.46 -23.41
CA ILE A 70 -42.91 16.18 -24.53
C ILE A 70 -43.02 15.30 -25.78
N GLU A 71 -43.76 15.78 -26.77
CA GLU A 71 -43.88 15.18 -28.11
C GLU A 71 -44.29 13.71 -28.07
N ASN A 72 -45.32 13.39 -27.28
CA ASN A 72 -45.84 12.02 -27.11
C ASN A 72 -44.79 11.03 -26.58
N TYR A 73 -44.00 11.43 -25.58
CA TYR A 73 -43.04 10.53 -24.93
C TYR A 73 -41.93 10.05 -25.88
N ASP A 74 -41.53 10.87 -26.87
CA ASP A 74 -40.59 10.43 -27.91
C ASP A 74 -39.25 10.00 -27.30
N VAL A 75 -38.71 10.78 -26.35
CA VAL A 75 -37.45 10.45 -25.65
C VAL A 75 -37.57 9.18 -24.79
N THR A 76 -38.60 9.05 -23.97
CA THR A 76 -38.75 7.86 -23.09
C THR A 76 -39.09 6.60 -23.87
N THR A 77 -39.83 6.73 -24.98
CA THR A 77 -40.09 5.63 -25.92
C THR A 77 -38.81 5.22 -26.64
N CYS A 78 -38.00 6.18 -27.08
CA CYS A 78 -36.70 5.96 -27.70
C CYS A 78 -35.69 5.30 -26.75
N ILE A 79 -35.61 5.75 -25.49
CA ILE A 79 -34.82 5.10 -24.44
C ILE A 79 -35.28 3.65 -24.25
N ASN A 80 -36.59 3.39 -24.18
CA ASN A 80 -37.12 2.03 -24.07
C ASN A 80 -36.76 1.17 -25.29
N GLN A 81 -36.79 1.73 -26.50
CA GLN A 81 -36.43 1.01 -27.72
C GLN A 81 -34.93 0.67 -27.82
N ILE A 82 -34.06 1.58 -27.38
CA ILE A 82 -32.60 1.38 -27.47
C ILE A 82 -32.10 0.48 -26.33
N TYR A 83 -32.62 0.66 -25.13
CA TYR A 83 -32.07 0.04 -23.91
C TYR A 83 -32.99 -0.99 -23.23
N ASP A 84 -34.15 -1.28 -23.82
CA ASP A 84 -35.12 -2.27 -23.34
C ASP A 84 -35.49 -2.08 -21.85
N THR A 85 -36.00 -0.90 -21.51
CA THR A 85 -36.33 -0.54 -20.12
C THR A 85 -37.63 -1.19 -19.63
N GLY A 86 -38.41 -1.79 -20.53
CA GLY A 86 -39.72 -2.38 -20.27
C GLY A 86 -40.85 -1.36 -20.09
N SER A 87 -40.59 -0.05 -20.26
CA SER A 87 -41.59 1.00 -20.08
C SER A 87 -41.26 2.28 -20.85
N ASN A 88 -42.24 2.79 -21.60
CA ASN A 88 -42.17 4.10 -22.26
C ASN A 88 -42.24 5.29 -21.28
N TYR A 89 -42.19 5.04 -19.98
CA TYR A 89 -42.11 6.05 -18.93
C TYR A 89 -40.81 5.95 -18.12
N SER A 90 -39.97 4.95 -18.39
CA SER A 90 -38.73 4.78 -17.66
C SER A 90 -37.68 5.77 -18.14
N LEU A 91 -37.12 6.52 -17.20
CA LEU A 91 -35.92 7.34 -17.35
C LEU A 91 -34.68 6.63 -16.80
N SER A 92 -34.80 5.38 -16.37
CA SER A 92 -33.69 4.57 -15.90
C SER A 92 -33.45 3.40 -16.85
N PHE A 93 -32.19 3.17 -17.18
CA PHE A 93 -31.79 2.07 -18.05
C PHE A 93 -30.47 1.46 -17.60
N THR A 94 -30.28 0.18 -17.90
CA THR A 94 -29.07 -0.55 -17.56
C THR A 94 -28.13 -0.53 -18.75
N LEU A 95 -26.89 -0.13 -18.51
CA LEU A 95 -25.84 -0.07 -19.50
C LEU A 95 -24.61 -0.76 -18.92
N GLY A 96 -24.21 -1.88 -19.53
CA GLY A 96 -23.08 -2.66 -19.02
C GLY A 96 -21.81 -1.81 -18.88
N THR A 97 -20.91 -2.19 -17.98
CA THR A 97 -19.71 -1.39 -17.70
C THR A 97 -18.88 -1.15 -18.97
N ILE A 98 -18.80 -2.15 -19.86
CA ILE A 98 -18.03 -2.11 -21.11
C ILE A 98 -18.64 -1.15 -22.15
N GLY A 99 -19.91 -0.76 -22.00
CA GLY A 99 -20.63 0.07 -22.97
C GLY A 99 -21.36 -0.75 -24.03
N LEU A 100 -22.00 -0.03 -24.96
CA LEU A 100 -22.59 -0.59 -26.19
C LEU A 100 -21.49 -0.84 -27.25
N LYS A 101 -21.84 -1.51 -28.36
CA LYS A 101 -20.87 -1.91 -29.41
C LYS A 101 -20.19 -0.75 -30.12
N ASP A 102 -20.84 0.41 -30.16
CA ASP A 102 -20.34 1.67 -30.70
C ASP A 102 -19.43 2.43 -29.73
N ASP A 103 -19.50 2.13 -28.43
CA ASP A 103 -18.64 2.71 -27.40
C ASP A 103 -17.25 2.03 -27.36
N ARG A 104 -16.39 2.43 -28.29
CA ARG A 104 -15.04 1.87 -28.41
C ARG A 104 -14.12 2.29 -27.26
N TYR A 105 -14.29 3.48 -26.68
CA TYR A 105 -13.31 3.99 -25.71
C TYR A 105 -13.62 3.63 -24.26
N SER A 106 -14.89 3.40 -23.87
CA SER A 106 -15.18 2.95 -22.49
C SER A 106 -14.47 1.65 -22.17
N SER A 107 -14.56 0.66 -23.06
CA SER A 107 -13.90 -0.64 -22.90
C SER A 107 -12.37 -0.50 -22.75
N PHE A 108 -11.76 0.39 -23.53
CA PHE A 108 -10.33 0.68 -23.49
C PHE A 108 -9.91 1.39 -22.20
N LEU A 109 -10.66 2.41 -21.75
CA LEU A 109 -10.39 3.12 -20.50
C LEU A 109 -10.56 2.22 -19.28
N ILE A 110 -11.52 1.30 -19.31
CA ILE A 110 -11.68 0.28 -18.26
C ILE A 110 -10.50 -0.69 -18.27
N ALA A 111 -10.07 -1.17 -19.44
CA ALA A 111 -8.91 -2.06 -19.53
C ALA A 111 -7.65 -1.38 -18.95
N ILE A 112 -7.42 -0.11 -19.28
CA ILE A 112 -6.35 0.70 -18.69
C ILE A 112 -6.51 0.80 -17.17
N SER A 113 -7.72 1.08 -16.69
CA SER A 113 -8.01 1.16 -15.25
C SER A 113 -7.68 -0.15 -14.55
N ILE A 114 -8.11 -1.30 -15.09
CA ILE A 114 -7.79 -2.63 -14.54
C ILE A 114 -6.28 -2.87 -14.50
N ILE A 115 -5.55 -2.50 -15.55
CA ILE A 115 -4.09 -2.63 -15.59
C ILE A 115 -3.44 -1.77 -14.50
N PHE A 116 -3.83 -0.49 -14.38
CA PHE A 116 -3.33 0.38 -13.32
C PHE A 116 -3.65 -0.15 -11.93
N PHE A 117 -4.87 -0.65 -11.72
CA PHE A 117 -5.29 -1.27 -10.48
C PHE A 117 -4.38 -2.46 -10.11
N LEU A 118 -4.18 -3.39 -11.04
CA LEU A 118 -3.35 -4.58 -10.83
C LEU A 118 -1.89 -4.21 -10.58
N LEU A 119 -1.36 -3.19 -11.27
CA LEU A 119 0.00 -2.71 -11.05
C LEU A 119 0.15 -2.06 -9.66
N VAL A 120 -0.72 -1.11 -9.31
CA VAL A 120 -0.65 -0.41 -8.01
C VAL A 120 -0.81 -1.40 -6.86
N GLN A 121 -1.79 -2.30 -6.94
CA GLN A 121 -1.98 -3.35 -5.93
C GLN A 121 -0.81 -4.32 -5.91
N GLY A 122 -0.38 -4.84 -7.06
CA GLY A 122 0.73 -5.79 -7.14
C GLY A 122 2.02 -5.22 -6.53
N PHE A 123 2.39 -3.99 -6.90
CA PHE A 123 3.54 -3.30 -6.31
C PHE A 123 3.37 -3.04 -4.82
N PHE A 124 2.18 -2.65 -4.36
CA PHE A 124 1.92 -2.41 -2.95
C PHE A 124 2.07 -3.69 -2.11
N GLN A 125 1.48 -4.79 -2.57
CA GLN A 125 1.55 -6.09 -1.89
C GLN A 125 3.01 -6.61 -1.85
N VAL A 126 3.76 -6.48 -2.95
CA VAL A 126 5.20 -6.83 -2.99
C VAL A 126 6.00 -5.95 -2.04
N ALA A 127 5.76 -4.64 -2.02
CA ALA A 127 6.48 -3.73 -1.13
C ALA A 127 6.18 -4.02 0.35
N HIS A 128 4.92 -4.31 0.70
CA HIS A 128 4.53 -4.68 2.05
C HIS A 128 5.16 -6.00 2.49
N TYR A 129 5.22 -7.00 1.59
CA TYR A 129 5.95 -8.24 1.84
C TYR A 129 7.45 -8.01 2.07
N LEU A 130 8.10 -7.24 1.20
CA LEU A 130 9.54 -6.91 1.33
C LEU A 130 9.83 -6.13 2.60
N GLN A 131 8.94 -5.23 3.00
CA GLN A 131 9.04 -4.47 4.25
C GLN A 131 8.96 -5.39 5.47
N PHE A 132 8.03 -6.35 5.47
CA PHE A 132 7.98 -7.38 6.49
C PHE A 132 9.27 -8.20 6.54
N GLN A 133 9.75 -8.68 5.38
CA GLN A 133 10.97 -9.49 5.34
C GLN A 133 12.18 -8.71 5.85
N LYS A 134 12.32 -7.45 5.43
CA LYS A 134 13.36 -6.55 5.93
C LYS A 134 13.26 -6.38 7.45
N ARG A 135 12.05 -6.11 7.98
CA ARG A 135 11.81 -5.95 9.43
C ARG A 135 12.22 -7.21 10.18
N LYS A 136 11.70 -8.37 9.77
CA LYS A 136 12.04 -9.67 10.35
C LYS A 136 13.55 -9.89 10.37
N ARG A 137 14.21 -9.63 9.25
CA ARG A 137 15.66 -9.80 9.11
C ARG A 137 16.47 -8.93 10.05
N ILE A 138 16.09 -7.65 10.21
CA ILE A 138 16.74 -6.74 11.16
C ILE A 138 16.58 -7.26 12.59
N GLN A 139 15.38 -7.73 12.95
CA GLN A 139 15.13 -8.30 14.27
C GLN A 139 15.93 -9.59 14.51
N ASP A 140 16.02 -10.48 13.52
CA ASP A 140 16.81 -11.71 13.63
C ASP A 140 18.32 -11.43 13.75
N ILE A 141 18.82 -10.40 13.05
CA ILE A 141 20.21 -9.92 13.19
C ILE A 141 20.42 -9.37 14.60
N LEU A 142 19.51 -8.55 15.10
CA LEU A 142 19.58 -8.00 16.46
C LEU A 142 19.62 -9.13 17.50
N ALA A 143 18.78 -10.15 17.36
CA ALA A 143 18.74 -11.30 18.26
C ALA A 143 20.06 -12.09 18.30
N GLY A 144 20.71 -12.24 17.13
CA GLY A 144 21.91 -13.06 17.02
C GLY A 144 23.22 -12.31 17.25
N SER A 145 23.22 -10.98 17.19
CA SER A 145 24.46 -10.18 17.23
C SER A 145 24.44 -9.03 18.24
N LEU A 146 23.29 -8.69 18.84
CA LEU A 146 23.08 -7.45 19.61
C LEU A 146 23.39 -6.19 18.79
N ILE A 147 23.33 -6.27 17.45
CA ILE A 147 23.54 -5.14 16.55
C ILE A 147 22.22 -4.76 15.90
N PHE A 148 21.78 -3.53 16.13
CA PHE A 148 20.62 -2.96 15.46
C PHE A 148 21.05 -2.21 14.20
N LEU A 149 20.46 -2.56 13.07
CA LEU A 149 20.73 -1.89 11.79
C LEU A 149 19.74 -0.74 11.61
N ASP A 150 20.23 0.49 11.69
CA ASP A 150 19.43 1.70 11.50
C ASP A 150 20.02 2.60 10.42
N GLY A 151 19.19 3.39 9.75
CA GLY A 151 19.69 4.35 8.76
C GLY A 151 18.60 5.13 8.06
N LYS A 152 19.02 6.14 7.28
CA LYS A 152 18.09 6.97 6.50
C LYS A 152 17.34 6.14 5.46
N LYS A 153 16.01 6.07 5.64
CA LYS A 153 15.04 5.26 4.87
C LYS A 153 14.71 5.88 3.50
N THR A 154 15.75 6.03 2.69
CA THR A 154 15.73 6.80 1.44
C THR A 154 14.91 6.10 0.35
N HIS A 155 14.97 4.76 0.28
CA HIS A 155 14.25 3.98 -0.73
C HIS A 155 12.77 3.85 -0.38
N GLU A 156 12.46 3.69 0.91
CA GLU A 156 11.11 3.59 1.43
C GLU A 156 10.34 4.90 1.18
N LYS A 157 10.99 6.05 1.38
CA LYS A 157 10.43 7.36 1.01
C LYS A 157 10.10 7.45 -0.49
N ARG A 158 10.98 6.96 -1.36
CA ARG A 158 10.71 6.94 -2.82
C ARG A 158 9.52 6.05 -3.15
N LEU A 159 9.41 4.87 -2.55
CA LEU A 159 8.26 3.97 -2.74
C LEU A 159 6.96 4.61 -2.26
N THR A 160 6.96 5.30 -1.11
CA THR A 160 5.80 6.08 -0.65
C THR A 160 5.33 7.09 -1.71
N PHE A 161 6.26 7.85 -2.30
CA PHE A 161 5.93 8.79 -3.39
C PHE A 161 5.41 8.09 -4.64
N TYR A 162 5.98 6.93 -5.01
CA TYR A 162 5.48 6.13 -6.12
C TYR A 162 4.04 5.66 -5.89
N PHE A 163 3.69 5.19 -4.69
CA PHE A 163 2.31 4.81 -4.37
C PHE A 163 1.36 5.99 -4.42
N LEU A 164 1.80 7.17 -3.96
CA LEU A 164 0.98 8.38 -4.00
C LEU A 164 0.70 8.82 -5.44
N ILE A 165 1.74 8.91 -6.29
CA ILE A 165 1.59 9.30 -7.70
C ILE A 165 0.79 8.25 -8.48
N GLY A 166 1.08 6.95 -8.28
CA GLY A 166 0.35 5.87 -8.92
C GLY A 166 -1.13 5.86 -8.55
N GLY A 167 -1.45 6.10 -7.27
CA GLY A 167 -2.82 6.28 -6.80
C GLY A 167 -3.52 7.46 -7.48
N ILE A 168 -2.86 8.62 -7.58
CA ILE A 168 -3.42 9.81 -8.26
C ILE A 168 -3.69 9.52 -9.73
N CYS A 169 -2.74 8.90 -10.46
CA CYS A 169 -2.93 8.53 -11.86
C CYS A 169 -4.12 7.57 -12.05
N TYR A 170 -4.29 6.61 -11.14
CA TYR A 170 -5.43 5.69 -11.15
C TYR A 170 -6.76 6.42 -10.98
N ILE A 171 -6.84 7.34 -10.01
CA ILE A 171 -8.04 8.14 -9.75
C ILE A 171 -8.38 9.02 -10.96
N ILE A 172 -7.38 9.66 -11.58
CA ILE A 172 -7.57 10.47 -12.80
C ILE A 172 -8.13 9.63 -13.94
N THR A 173 -7.64 8.39 -14.09
CA THR A 173 -8.14 7.46 -15.13
C THR A 173 -9.63 7.16 -14.91
N LYS A 174 -10.06 6.92 -13.67
CA LYS A 174 -11.48 6.74 -13.32
C LYS A 174 -12.32 7.97 -13.63
N ILE A 175 -11.83 9.16 -13.26
CA ILE A 175 -12.54 10.42 -13.53
C ILE A 175 -12.73 10.59 -15.05
N ASN A 176 -11.67 10.37 -15.83
CA ASN A 176 -11.75 10.45 -17.29
C ASN A 176 -12.75 9.44 -17.87
N TRP A 177 -12.82 8.23 -17.31
CA TRP A 177 -13.82 7.25 -17.71
C TRP A 177 -15.25 7.69 -17.40
N ILE A 178 -15.51 8.26 -16.21
CA ILE A 178 -16.83 8.81 -15.85
C ILE A 178 -17.20 9.92 -16.83
N ILE A 179 -16.33 10.91 -17.04
CA ILE A 179 -16.59 12.06 -17.93
C ILE A 179 -16.88 11.57 -19.34
N TYR A 180 -16.03 10.71 -19.90
CA TYR A 180 -16.22 10.17 -21.24
C TYR A 180 -17.54 9.40 -21.37
N ARG A 181 -17.87 8.55 -20.40
CA ARG A 181 -19.11 7.77 -20.40
C ARG A 181 -20.33 8.68 -20.34
N THR A 182 -20.33 9.68 -19.45
CA THR A 182 -21.39 10.68 -19.35
C THR A 182 -21.55 11.45 -20.66
N ASP A 183 -20.45 11.90 -21.26
CA ASP A 183 -20.47 12.65 -22.52
C ASP A 183 -20.90 11.81 -23.72
N HIS A 184 -20.54 10.52 -23.75
CA HIS A 184 -20.92 9.64 -24.86
C HIS A 184 -22.42 9.32 -24.88
N TYR A 185 -23.03 9.15 -23.70
CA TYR A 185 -24.44 8.80 -23.58
C TYR A 185 -25.37 10.01 -23.40
N ASN A 186 -24.83 11.24 -23.35
CA ASN A 186 -25.63 12.45 -23.16
C ASN A 186 -26.42 12.88 -24.42
N GLU A 187 -26.14 12.34 -25.59
CA GLU A 187 -26.81 12.70 -26.84
C GLU A 187 -27.56 11.49 -27.40
N ILE A 188 -28.87 11.60 -27.54
CA ILE A 188 -29.73 10.56 -28.09
C ILE A 188 -30.44 11.08 -29.35
N GLN A 189 -30.47 10.26 -30.39
CA GLN A 189 -31.22 10.56 -31.60
C GLN A 189 -32.55 9.80 -31.58
N CYS A 190 -33.66 10.54 -31.51
CA CYS A 190 -35.01 9.99 -31.45
C CYS A 190 -35.83 10.59 -32.60
N SER A 191 -36.42 9.72 -33.43
CA SER A 191 -37.27 10.12 -34.57
C SER A 191 -36.63 11.16 -35.51
N GLY A 192 -35.30 11.15 -35.65
CA GLY A 192 -34.53 12.10 -36.46
C GLY A 192 -34.13 13.41 -35.77
N SER A 193 -34.63 13.65 -34.56
CA SER A 193 -34.27 14.79 -33.70
C SER A 193 -33.21 14.40 -32.67
N MET A 194 -32.27 15.31 -32.43
CA MET A 194 -31.25 15.14 -31.39
C MET A 194 -31.75 15.74 -30.08
N TYR A 195 -31.70 14.95 -29.00
CA TYR A 195 -31.97 15.37 -27.63
C TYR A 195 -30.70 15.23 -26.80
N ARG A 196 -30.46 16.20 -25.91
CA ARG A 196 -29.45 16.09 -24.87
C ARG A 196 -30.09 15.64 -23.58
N ILE A 197 -29.54 14.59 -23.00
CA ILE A 197 -29.93 13.96 -21.77
C ILE A 197 -28.93 14.38 -20.69
N GLN A 198 -29.44 14.85 -19.56
CA GLN A 198 -28.66 15.00 -18.34
C GLN A 198 -28.95 13.83 -17.41
N PHE A 199 -27.91 13.17 -16.95
CA PHE A 199 -28.03 12.08 -16.00
C PHE A 199 -28.17 12.59 -14.56
N GLN A 200 -28.87 11.82 -13.73
CA GLN A 200 -28.99 11.97 -12.29
C GLN A 200 -27.69 11.51 -11.62
N GLY A 201 -26.58 12.09 -12.05
CA GLY A 201 -25.37 12.19 -11.26
C GLY A 201 -25.52 13.43 -10.38
N THR A 202 -26.06 13.27 -9.16
CA THR A 202 -25.69 14.26 -8.15
C THR A 202 -24.19 14.14 -8.03
N LEU A 203 -23.46 15.20 -8.38
CA LEU A 203 -22.00 15.27 -8.26
C LEU A 203 -21.54 14.66 -6.91
N SER A 204 -22.36 14.79 -5.86
CA SER A 204 -22.15 14.16 -4.54
C SER A 204 -22.17 12.63 -4.50
N ALA A 205 -23.05 11.92 -5.23
CA ALA A 205 -23.09 10.46 -5.25
C ALA A 205 -21.94 9.86 -6.07
N GLU A 206 -21.62 10.48 -7.21
CA GLU A 206 -20.46 10.12 -8.02
C GLU A 206 -19.16 10.41 -7.28
N VAL A 207 -19.04 11.60 -6.66
CA VAL A 207 -17.89 11.96 -5.82
C VAL A 207 -17.82 11.06 -4.58
N GLY A 208 -18.95 10.68 -3.98
CA GLY A 208 -18.98 9.77 -2.83
C GLY A 208 -18.48 8.38 -3.18
N THR A 209 -18.92 7.84 -4.32
CA THR A 209 -18.49 6.53 -4.83
C THR A 209 -17.03 6.56 -5.30
N LEU A 210 -16.62 7.64 -5.95
CA LEU A 210 -15.22 7.90 -6.30
C LEU A 210 -14.37 8.01 -5.04
N ALA A 211 -14.80 8.76 -4.03
CA ALA A 211 -14.06 8.96 -2.78
C ALA A 211 -13.91 7.64 -2.02
N MET A 212 -14.98 6.85 -1.85
CA MET A 212 -14.90 5.55 -1.18
C MET A 212 -13.98 4.57 -1.92
N SER A 213 -14.10 4.49 -3.25
CA SER A 213 -13.23 3.61 -4.03
C SER A 213 -11.79 4.12 -4.11
N SER A 214 -11.56 5.43 -3.96
CA SER A 214 -10.22 6.05 -4.03
C SER A 214 -9.49 6.09 -2.69
N PHE A 215 -10.21 5.99 -1.58
CA PHE A 215 -9.68 6.09 -0.22
C PHE A 215 -8.52 5.12 0.08
N PRO A 216 -8.56 3.83 -0.35
CA PRO A 216 -7.44 2.92 -0.15
C PRO A 216 -6.12 3.44 -0.75
N TYR A 217 -6.17 4.05 -1.94
CA TYR A 217 -4.96 4.54 -2.63
C TYR A 217 -4.33 5.76 -1.96
N LEU A 218 -5.12 6.55 -1.24
CA LEU A 218 -4.62 7.66 -0.42
C LEU A 218 -3.99 7.16 0.89
N ILE A 219 -4.52 6.07 1.45
CA ILE A 219 -4.03 5.47 2.70
C ILE A 219 -2.80 4.59 2.48
N PHE A 220 -2.64 3.97 1.32
CA PHE A 220 -1.50 3.09 1.01
C PHE A 220 -0.13 3.72 1.32
N PRO A 221 0.17 4.95 0.88
CA PRO A 221 1.38 5.66 1.29
C PRO A 221 1.53 5.73 2.81
N LEU A 222 0.45 6.03 3.54
CA LEU A 222 0.46 6.17 5.01
C LEU A 222 0.70 4.84 5.73
N ILE A 223 0.05 3.76 5.28
CA ILE A 223 0.29 2.41 5.82
C ILE A 223 1.75 2.03 5.60
N TYR A 224 2.27 2.26 4.40
CA TYR A 224 3.65 1.95 4.07
C TYR A 224 4.61 2.73 4.98
N VAL A 225 4.38 4.04 5.14
CA VAL A 225 5.12 4.93 6.06
C VAL A 225 5.10 4.42 7.50
N GLY A 226 3.92 4.16 8.04
CA GLY A 226 3.75 3.64 9.41
C GLY A 226 4.52 2.35 9.64
N GLY A 227 4.50 1.43 8.66
CA GLY A 227 5.20 0.16 8.76
C GLY A 227 6.73 0.27 8.82
N TRP A 228 7.33 1.35 8.28
CA TRP A 228 8.80 1.48 8.27
C TRP A 228 9.31 2.49 9.28
N ILE A 229 8.50 3.38 9.84
CA ILE A 229 8.96 4.37 10.83
C ILE A 229 9.68 3.71 11.99
N ASN A 230 9.21 2.55 12.48
CA ASN A 230 9.86 1.82 13.55
C ASN A 230 9.92 0.30 13.27
N TYR A 231 11.09 -0.22 12.91
CA TYR A 231 11.29 -1.67 12.72
C TYR A 231 11.24 -2.46 14.04
N LEU A 232 11.35 -1.77 15.18
CA LEU A 232 11.22 -2.33 16.52
C LEU A 232 9.81 -2.10 17.09
N SER A 233 8.82 -1.63 16.30
CA SER A 233 7.48 -1.32 16.83
C SER A 233 6.78 -2.51 17.50
N ASP A 234 7.14 -3.74 17.11
CA ASP A 234 6.55 -4.96 17.64
C ASP A 234 7.27 -5.44 18.90
N LEU A 235 8.45 -4.88 19.17
CA LEU A 235 9.24 -5.13 20.38
C LEU A 235 8.68 -4.25 21.50
N ASP A 236 7.55 -4.68 22.04
CA ASP A 236 6.97 -4.06 23.23
C ASP A 236 7.86 -4.39 24.44
N LEU A 237 8.39 -3.36 25.07
CA LEU A 237 9.32 -3.45 26.20
C LEU A 237 8.67 -4.16 27.39
N LYS A 238 7.35 -4.00 27.56
CA LYS A 238 6.58 -4.72 28.57
C LYS A 238 6.51 -6.22 28.27
N ARG A 239 6.30 -6.59 27.01
CA ARG A 239 6.31 -8.01 26.61
C ARG A 239 7.71 -8.61 26.68
N MET A 240 8.75 -7.82 26.42
CA MET A 240 10.14 -8.25 26.62
C MET A 240 10.41 -8.62 28.07
N THR A 241 9.97 -7.80 29.03
CA THR A 241 10.17 -8.08 30.45
C THR A 241 9.44 -9.34 30.92
N ASP A 242 8.33 -9.71 30.27
CA ASP A 242 7.57 -10.92 30.62
C ASP A 242 8.19 -12.21 30.04
N HIS A 243 9.07 -12.12 29.04
CA HIS A 243 9.60 -13.27 28.30
C HIS A 243 11.12 -13.46 28.41
N LEU A 244 11.86 -12.39 28.68
CA LEU A 244 13.31 -12.42 28.82
C LEU A 244 13.70 -12.63 30.29
N SER A 245 14.72 -13.44 30.53
CA SER A 245 15.35 -13.53 31.86
C SER A 245 15.92 -12.17 32.29
N ASN A 246 16.01 -11.91 33.60
CA ASN A 246 16.61 -10.67 34.13
C ASN A 246 18.03 -10.43 33.62
N GLU A 247 18.84 -11.49 33.47
CA GLU A 247 20.17 -11.38 32.85
C GLU A 247 20.08 -10.95 31.38
N SER A 248 19.13 -11.49 30.61
CA SER A 248 18.91 -11.09 29.22
C SER A 248 18.41 -9.64 29.08
N LEU A 249 17.61 -9.16 30.04
CA LEU A 249 17.21 -7.75 30.08
C LEU A 249 18.42 -6.83 30.30
N LYS A 250 19.40 -7.24 31.12
CA LYS A 250 20.63 -6.46 31.35
C LYS A 250 21.50 -6.38 30.11
N GLU A 251 21.45 -7.35 29.21
CA GLU A 251 22.17 -7.35 27.92
C GLU A 251 21.61 -6.34 26.90
N ILE A 252 20.37 -5.84 27.08
CA ILE A 252 19.78 -4.83 26.17
C ILE A 252 20.64 -3.55 26.12
N LYS A 253 21.30 -3.19 27.23
CA LYS A 253 22.19 -2.02 27.27
C LYS A 253 23.43 -2.16 26.37
N ASN A 254 23.78 -3.41 26.02
CA ASN A 254 24.93 -3.72 25.16
C ASN A 254 24.56 -3.69 23.67
N ILE A 255 23.30 -3.40 23.33
CA ILE A 255 22.88 -3.27 21.93
C ILE A 255 23.60 -2.06 21.31
N THR A 256 24.21 -2.31 20.16
CA THR A 256 24.90 -1.28 19.37
C THR A 256 24.17 -1.04 18.05
N VAL A 257 24.12 0.20 17.61
CA VAL A 257 23.54 0.66 16.35
C VAL A 257 24.63 0.73 15.28
N PHE A 258 24.34 0.20 14.10
CA PHE A 258 25.22 0.28 12.93
C PHE A 258 24.48 0.88 11.74
N ASP A 259 25.10 1.89 11.11
CA ASP A 259 24.49 2.62 9.99
C ASP A 259 24.28 1.70 8.78
N PHE A 260 23.06 1.67 8.26
CA PHE A 260 22.64 0.93 7.08
C PHE A 260 23.50 1.23 5.83
N LYS A 261 24.01 2.46 5.68
CA LYS A 261 24.94 2.80 4.60
C LYS A 261 26.29 2.12 4.76
N LYS A 262 26.82 2.07 5.98
CA LYS A 262 28.06 1.34 6.29
C LYS A 262 27.84 -0.16 6.14
N TYR A 263 26.70 -0.67 6.59
CA TYR A 263 26.25 -2.04 6.39
C TYR A 263 26.29 -2.47 4.92
N ASN A 264 25.64 -1.73 4.03
CA ASN A 264 25.60 -2.10 2.61
C ASN A 264 27.02 -2.18 2.00
N LYS A 265 27.92 -1.27 2.39
CA LYS A 265 29.32 -1.30 1.94
C LYS A 265 30.07 -2.50 2.51
N LEU A 266 29.90 -2.81 3.79
CA LEU A 266 30.54 -3.93 4.47
C LEU A 266 30.09 -5.27 3.87
N ILE A 267 28.79 -5.44 3.63
CA ILE A 267 28.25 -6.66 3.03
C ILE A 267 28.73 -6.82 1.59
N ASP A 268 28.68 -5.76 0.77
CA ASP A 268 29.15 -5.84 -0.62
C ASP A 268 30.64 -6.23 -0.70
N SER A 269 31.49 -5.60 0.12
CA SER A 269 32.93 -5.94 0.15
C SER A 269 33.18 -7.36 0.66
N SER A 270 32.50 -7.76 1.74
CA SER A 270 32.67 -9.09 2.35
C SER A 270 32.19 -10.22 1.44
N ILE A 271 31.05 -10.05 0.77
CA ILE A 271 30.49 -11.04 -0.16
C ILE A 271 31.35 -11.18 -1.40
N ARG A 272 31.84 -10.07 -1.98
CA ARG A 272 32.74 -10.12 -3.14
C ARG A 272 34.05 -10.83 -2.82
N ARG A 273 34.60 -10.58 -1.62
CA ARG A 273 35.82 -11.25 -1.15
C ARG A 273 35.62 -12.74 -0.91
N LYS A 274 34.49 -13.13 -0.30
CA LYS A 274 34.20 -14.53 0.05
C LYS A 274 33.78 -15.37 -1.16
N TYR A 275 33.14 -14.77 -2.15
CA TYR A 275 32.65 -15.45 -3.35
C TYR A 275 33.13 -14.77 -4.65
N PRO A 276 34.45 -14.73 -4.92
CA PRO A 276 35.01 -14.00 -6.06
C PRO A 276 34.58 -14.59 -7.41
N ASN A 277 34.32 -15.90 -7.46
CA ASN A 277 34.01 -16.62 -8.70
C ASN A 277 32.50 -16.65 -9.04
N ASN A 278 31.65 -16.01 -8.22
CA ASN A 278 30.21 -15.98 -8.49
C ASN A 278 29.88 -15.02 -9.64
N SER A 279 28.83 -15.36 -10.40
CA SER A 279 28.30 -14.47 -11.44
C SER A 279 27.81 -13.15 -10.85
N LYS A 280 27.85 -12.05 -11.63
CA LYS A 280 27.39 -10.72 -11.20
C LYS A 280 25.96 -10.75 -10.63
N LEU A 281 25.08 -11.56 -11.21
CA LEU A 281 23.69 -11.72 -10.80
C LEU A 281 23.58 -12.44 -9.45
N ASN A 282 24.40 -13.47 -9.21
CA ASN A 282 24.43 -14.18 -7.93
C ASN A 282 25.05 -13.30 -6.82
N ILE A 283 26.06 -12.48 -7.16
CA ILE A 283 26.59 -11.46 -6.25
C ILE A 283 25.50 -10.45 -5.89
N PHE A 284 24.73 -9.95 -6.87
CA PHE A 284 23.63 -9.02 -6.62
C PHE A 284 22.60 -9.58 -5.63
N PHE A 285 22.18 -10.84 -5.80
CA PHE A 285 21.25 -11.47 -4.85
C PHE A 285 21.85 -11.65 -3.46
N ARG A 286 23.15 -11.96 -3.36
CA ARG A 286 23.84 -12.09 -2.08
C ARG A 286 24.04 -10.77 -1.35
N THR A 287 24.27 -9.67 -2.07
CA THR A 287 24.50 -8.35 -1.44
C THR A 287 23.21 -7.65 -1.05
N ASN A 288 22.09 -7.93 -1.71
CA ASN A 288 20.76 -7.40 -1.36
C ASN A 288 20.08 -8.25 -0.27
N THR A 289 20.71 -8.31 0.90
CA THR A 289 20.38 -9.18 2.04
C THR A 289 18.98 -8.99 2.62
N PHE A 290 18.36 -7.82 2.45
CA PHE A 290 17.00 -7.57 2.94
C PHE A 290 15.89 -7.93 1.96
N SER A 291 16.24 -8.14 0.69
CA SER A 291 15.29 -8.52 -0.35
C SER A 291 15.37 -10.01 -0.69
N PHE A 292 16.55 -10.61 -0.54
CA PHE A 292 16.80 -12.00 -0.93
C PHE A 292 17.42 -12.84 0.20
N TRP A 293 17.10 -14.13 0.19
CA TRP A 293 17.54 -15.11 1.20
C TRP A 293 18.84 -15.84 0.83
N THR A 294 19.50 -15.44 -0.25
CA THR A 294 20.68 -16.13 -0.79
C THR A 294 21.88 -16.08 0.15
N THR A 295 22.09 -14.96 0.82
CA THR A 295 22.97 -14.87 1.99
C THR A 295 22.14 -15.27 3.20
N SER A 296 22.66 -16.06 4.15
CA SER A 296 21.90 -16.45 5.34
C SER A 296 21.98 -15.40 6.45
N THR A 297 21.04 -15.39 7.40
CA THR A 297 21.13 -14.48 8.57
C THR A 297 22.37 -14.78 9.41
N LYS A 298 22.77 -16.05 9.54
CA LYS A 298 23.99 -16.46 10.26
C LYS A 298 25.25 -15.85 9.64
N GLU A 299 25.35 -15.91 8.31
CA GLU A 299 26.48 -15.33 7.57
C GLU A 299 26.54 -13.79 7.74
N ILE A 300 25.39 -13.11 7.76
CA ILE A 300 25.34 -11.67 8.03
C ILE A 300 25.83 -11.35 9.45
N ILE A 301 25.39 -12.14 10.43
CA ILE A 301 25.81 -11.99 11.83
C ILE A 301 27.32 -12.19 11.97
N GLU A 302 27.88 -13.22 11.35
CA GLU A 302 29.33 -13.48 11.33
C GLU A 302 30.10 -12.28 10.77
N ILE A 303 29.71 -11.77 9.59
CA ILE A 303 30.36 -10.59 8.98
C ILE A 303 30.29 -9.36 9.90
N LEU A 304 29.15 -9.15 10.57
CA LEU A 304 28.96 -8.03 11.48
C LEU A 304 29.81 -8.14 12.75
N LEU A 305 29.87 -9.33 13.34
CA LEU A 305 30.66 -9.58 14.55
C LEU A 305 32.16 -9.48 14.25
N ASP A 306 32.63 -10.02 13.12
CA ASP A 306 34.02 -9.88 12.67
C ASP A 306 34.38 -8.40 12.46
N HIS A 307 33.52 -7.62 11.82
CA HIS A 307 33.75 -6.18 11.64
C HIS A 307 33.74 -5.42 12.97
N LYS A 308 32.87 -5.80 13.91
CA LYS A 308 32.82 -5.20 15.25
C LYS A 308 34.10 -5.43 16.05
N GLN A 309 34.75 -6.58 15.87
CA GLN A 309 36.06 -6.84 16.48
C GLN A 309 37.16 -5.95 15.89
N ILE A 310 37.11 -5.67 14.58
CA ILE A 310 38.14 -4.89 13.88
C ILE A 310 37.93 -3.38 14.03
N SER A 311 36.68 -2.92 14.06
CA SER A 311 36.31 -1.50 14.04
C SER A 311 35.14 -1.21 14.99
N PRO A 312 35.37 -1.29 16.31
CA PRO A 312 34.31 -1.11 17.32
C PRO A 312 33.68 0.29 17.28
N ASN A 313 34.44 1.32 16.90
CA ASN A 313 33.98 2.72 16.85
C ASN A 313 32.88 2.97 15.81
N ASP A 314 32.70 2.06 14.86
CA ASP A 314 31.60 2.14 13.89
C ASP A 314 30.23 1.81 14.49
N PHE A 315 30.21 1.21 15.69
CA PHE A 315 29.02 0.71 16.37
C PHE A 315 28.68 1.63 17.54
N GLU A 316 27.66 2.48 17.38
CA GLU A 316 27.24 3.42 18.43
C GLU A 316 26.40 2.69 19.49
N PRO A 317 26.53 2.95 20.79
CA PRO A 317 25.63 2.39 21.79
C PRO A 317 24.19 2.90 21.58
N ILE A 318 23.19 2.02 21.72
CA ILE A 318 21.77 2.41 21.56
C ILE A 318 21.30 3.39 22.64
N LEU A 319 21.93 3.32 23.82
CA LEU A 319 21.74 4.24 24.94
C LEU A 319 22.95 5.17 25.00
N LYS A 320 22.76 6.42 24.59
CA LYS A 320 23.70 7.49 24.95
C LYS A 320 23.34 7.95 26.36
N PHE A 321 24.19 7.64 27.33
CA PHE A 321 24.14 8.32 28.61
C PHE A 321 24.53 9.78 28.36
N ASN A 322 23.53 10.67 28.34
CA ASN A 322 23.81 12.08 28.56
C ASN A 322 24.04 12.26 30.06
N ASP A 323 25.04 13.08 30.42
CA ASP A 323 25.51 13.41 31.78
C ASP A 323 24.45 14.09 32.70
N SER A 324 23.16 13.93 32.41
CA SER A 324 22.04 14.36 33.24
C SER A 324 20.94 13.31 33.18
N THR A 325 20.98 12.33 34.10
CA THR A 325 19.89 11.48 34.66
C THR A 325 18.57 11.29 33.90
N LYS A 326 18.57 11.21 32.56
CA LYS A 326 17.42 10.75 31.77
C LYS A 326 17.91 9.86 30.64
N LEU A 327 17.73 8.54 30.80
CA LEU A 327 17.72 7.61 29.66
C LEU A 327 16.71 8.16 28.64
N THR A 328 17.11 8.31 27.39
CA THR A 328 16.18 8.52 26.28
C THR A 328 16.39 7.38 25.30
N PHE A 329 15.41 6.49 25.19
CA PHE A 329 15.37 5.53 24.10
C PHE A 329 15.17 6.31 22.81
N ILE A 330 15.94 6.01 21.77
CA ILE A 330 15.82 6.69 20.48
C ILE A 330 14.44 6.43 19.83
N THR A 331 13.62 5.52 20.37
CA THR A 331 12.28 5.22 19.86
C THR A 331 11.31 4.68 20.93
N SER A 332 10.88 5.48 21.91
CA SER A 332 9.51 5.42 22.50
C SER A 332 9.35 6.48 23.59
N ASN A 333 8.14 7.05 23.67
CA ASN A 333 7.81 8.15 24.59
C ASN A 333 7.18 7.68 25.91
N ASP A 334 7.07 6.37 26.16
CA ASP A 334 6.30 5.87 27.30
C ASP A 334 7.14 4.99 28.25
N ASP A 335 6.91 5.25 29.54
CA ASP A 335 7.31 4.54 30.76
C ASP A 335 8.65 4.87 31.44
N GLN A 336 8.57 5.82 32.40
CA GLN A 336 9.60 6.13 33.39
C GLN A 336 9.83 5.01 34.43
N GLN A 337 8.81 4.21 34.79
CA GLN A 337 8.96 3.15 35.81
C GLN A 337 9.83 1.97 35.35
N ILE A 338 9.89 1.70 34.04
CA ILE A 338 10.69 0.60 33.49
C ILE A 338 12.16 1.01 33.32
N LYS A 339 12.45 2.31 33.19
CA LYS A 339 13.83 2.83 33.20
C LYS A 339 14.54 2.55 34.52
N GLU A 340 13.84 2.62 35.64
CA GLU A 340 14.44 2.31 36.95
C GLU A 340 14.83 0.84 37.06
N LYS A 341 14.00 -0.08 36.57
CA LYS A 341 14.34 -1.53 36.55
C LYS A 341 15.50 -1.92 35.62
N LEU A 342 15.75 -1.16 34.56
CA LEU A 342 16.90 -1.38 33.67
C LEU A 342 18.19 -0.73 34.19
N LEU A 343 18.08 0.14 35.20
CA LEU A 343 19.21 0.84 35.83
C LEU A 343 19.74 0.12 37.09
N GLU A 344 19.02 -0.87 37.63
CA GLU A 344 19.46 -1.79 38.70
C GLU A 344 20.08 -3.10 38.14
#